data_AF-A0A8C6SBH6-F1
#
_entry.id   AF-A0A8C6SBH6-F1
#
_cell.length_a   1.000
_cell.length_b   1.000
_cell.length_c   1.000
_cell.angle_alpha   90.00
_cell.angle_beta   90.00
_cell.angle_gamma   90.00
#
_symmetry.space_group_name_H-M   'P 1'
#
loop_
_entity.id
_entity.type
_entity.pdbx_description
1 polymer ?
#
loop_
_entity_poly.entity_id
_entity_poly.type
_entity_poly.pdbx_seq_one_letter_code
_entity_poly.pdbx_strand_id
1 'polypeptide(L)'
;ALGDVEASVRVRAVVMTRDDSSGGWVPLGGGGLSHVVICKGRSHEGRGRREYIIRGERLRDRAPVLECAVQRGLVYNKVNPIFHHWRVEDRKFGLTFQSPADAISFEKGLQTVIDKLDRGSDSPSSSTPEEADTEDDGQAVSISAVFLVIVAFLYYYHYFFFKMLVPGCQPFT
;
A
#
# COMPACT_ATOMS: atom_id res chain seq x y z
N ALA A 1 6.22 6.66 27.39
CA ALA A 1 6.23 7.56 26.22
C ALA A 1 6.33 6.70 24.96
N LEU A 2 5.20 6.41 24.30
CA LEU A 2 5.23 5.89 22.93
C LEU A 2 5.75 7.05 22.08
N GLY A 3 7.05 7.04 21.81
CA GLY A 3 7.67 8.00 20.91
C GLY A 3 6.89 7.97 19.61
N ASP A 4 6.46 9.16 19.19
CA ASP A 4 5.63 9.41 18.03
C ASP A 4 6.16 8.62 16.83
N VAL A 5 5.51 7.47 16.57
CA VAL A 5 5.79 6.72 15.36
C VAL A 5 5.12 7.55 14.29
N GLU A 6 5.90 8.43 13.65
CA GLU A 6 5.48 9.22 12.49
C GLU A 6 5.09 8.21 11.39
N ALA A 7 3.86 7.72 11.49
CA ALA A 7 3.28 6.74 10.59
C ALA A 7 2.76 7.56 9.42
N SER A 8 3.49 7.53 8.31
CA SER A 8 3.15 8.36 7.16
C SER A 8 1.77 8.02 6.60
N VAL A 9 1.34 6.75 6.71
CA VAL A 9 0.05 6.24 6.24
C VAL A 9 -0.38 5.02 7.06
N ARG A 10 -1.68 4.88 7.32
CA ARG A 10 -2.33 3.70 7.91
C ARG A 10 -3.54 3.28 7.07
N VAL A 11 -3.60 2.01 6.71
CA VAL A 11 -4.70 1.42 5.93
C VAL A 11 -5.18 0.10 6.53
N ARG A 12 -6.29 -0.43 6.01
CA ARG A 12 -6.75 -1.80 6.28
C ARG A 12 -6.65 -2.65 5.03
N ALA A 13 -6.00 -3.79 5.13
CA ALA A 13 -5.82 -4.73 4.03
C ALA A 13 -5.66 -6.16 4.54
N VAL A 14 -5.90 -7.15 3.68
CA VAL A 14 -5.46 -8.52 3.90
C VAL A 14 -4.02 -8.63 3.41
N VAL A 15 -3.13 -9.13 4.28
CA VAL A 15 -1.74 -9.37 3.91
C VAL A 15 -1.66 -10.67 3.11
N MET A 16 -0.99 -10.59 1.97
CA MET A 16 -0.80 -11.69 1.03
C MET A 16 0.68 -12.03 0.94
N THR A 17 1.00 -13.30 0.70
CA THR A 17 2.33 -13.77 0.35
C THR A 17 2.24 -14.62 -0.92
N ARG A 18 3.37 -14.79 -1.61
CA ARG A 18 3.41 -15.69 -2.75
C ARG A 18 3.80 -17.08 -2.28
N ASP A 19 3.01 -18.06 -2.67
CA ASP A 19 3.35 -19.46 -2.49
C ASP A 19 4.19 -19.92 -3.69
N ASP A 20 5.42 -20.34 -3.44
CA ASP A 20 6.34 -20.75 -4.50
C ASP A 20 5.97 -22.11 -5.11
N SER A 21 5.14 -22.92 -4.42
CA SER A 21 4.69 -24.21 -4.94
C SER A 21 3.58 -24.07 -5.99
N SER A 22 2.58 -23.22 -5.75
CA SER A 22 1.49 -22.93 -6.70
C SER A 22 1.79 -21.76 -7.64
N GLY A 23 2.79 -20.94 -7.30
CA GLY A 23 3.07 -19.67 -7.97
C GLY A 23 2.03 -18.57 -7.72
N GLY A 24 1.00 -18.85 -6.92
CA GLY A 24 -0.14 -17.99 -6.63
C GLY A 24 0.02 -17.12 -5.37
N TRP A 25 -0.94 -16.22 -5.17
CA TRP A 25 -1.02 -15.37 -3.99
C TRP A 25 -1.97 -15.96 -2.95
N VAL A 26 -1.50 -16.10 -1.72
CA VAL A 26 -2.28 -16.68 -0.61
C VAL A 26 -2.30 -15.73 0.61
N PRO A 27 -3.38 -15.73 1.42
CA PRO A 27 -3.45 -14.90 2.61
C PRO A 27 -2.42 -15.33 3.67
N LEU A 28 -1.62 -14.38 4.15
CA LEU A 28 -0.59 -14.64 5.14
C LEU A 28 -1.19 -14.82 6.54
N GLY A 29 -0.70 -15.81 7.29
CA GLY A 29 -1.16 -16.11 8.65
C GLY A 29 -2.61 -16.59 8.74
N GLY A 30 -3.20 -17.12 7.67
CA GLY A 30 -4.64 -17.45 7.64
C GLY A 30 -5.54 -16.25 7.35
N GLY A 31 -4.98 -15.19 6.77
CA GLY A 31 -5.71 -14.03 6.26
C GLY A 31 -6.37 -13.18 7.33
N GLY A 32 -7.43 -12.49 6.94
CA GLY A 32 -8.12 -11.50 7.77
C GLY A 32 -7.53 -10.10 7.62
N LEU A 33 -8.35 -9.11 7.95
CA LEU A 33 -7.96 -7.71 7.88
C LEU A 33 -6.85 -7.39 8.88
N SER A 34 -5.93 -6.56 8.46
CA SER A 34 -4.80 -6.07 9.25
C SER A 34 -4.70 -4.55 9.16
N HIS A 35 -4.28 -3.90 10.23
CA HIS A 35 -3.78 -2.54 10.17
C HIS A 35 -2.38 -2.57 9.59
N VAL A 36 -2.22 -1.97 8.42
CA VAL A 36 -0.93 -1.85 7.76
C VAL A 36 -0.47 -0.41 7.84
N VAL A 37 0.74 -0.21 8.36
CA VAL A 37 1.34 1.10 8.56
C VAL A 37 2.72 1.17 7.94
N ILE A 38 3.09 2.32 7.42
CA ILE A 38 4.48 2.64 7.05
C ILE A 38 5.03 3.53 8.16
N CYS A 39 5.98 3.00 8.93
CA CYS A 39 6.56 3.67 10.08
C CYS A 39 8.06 3.85 9.94
N LYS A 40 8.59 4.89 10.58
CA LYS A 40 10.03 5.07 10.73
C LYS A 40 10.57 4.07 11.76
N GLY A 41 11.46 3.18 11.32
CA GLY A 41 12.22 2.27 12.18
C GLY A 41 13.39 2.96 12.88
N ARG A 42 13.90 2.31 13.94
CA ARG A 42 15.14 2.73 14.59
C ARG A 42 16.31 2.06 13.86
N SER A 43 17.25 2.85 13.34
CA SER A 43 18.48 2.33 12.75
C SER A 43 19.22 1.48 13.76
N HIS A 44 19.46 0.20 13.45
CA HIS A 44 20.19 -0.72 14.33
C HIS A 44 21.70 -0.40 14.42
N GLU A 45 22.27 0.40 13.51
CA GLU A 45 23.74 0.54 13.36
C GLU A 45 24.33 1.92 13.67
N GLY A 46 23.68 2.80 14.42
CA GLY A 46 24.32 4.06 14.87
C GLY A 46 24.75 5.03 13.76
N ARG A 47 24.52 4.72 12.47
CA ARG A 47 24.90 5.54 11.30
C ARG A 47 23.93 6.68 11.01
N GLY A 48 22.98 6.99 11.90
CA GLY A 48 21.99 8.05 11.69
C GLY A 48 21.03 7.86 10.50
N ARG A 49 21.11 6.74 9.77
CA ARG A 49 20.31 6.47 8.57
C ARG A 49 18.88 6.09 8.99
N ARG A 50 17.91 6.90 8.58
CA ARG A 50 16.48 6.64 8.81
C ARG A 50 16.10 5.36 8.07
N GLU A 51 15.59 4.39 8.80
CA GLU A 51 14.98 3.19 8.22
C GLU A 51 13.47 3.36 8.22
N TYR A 52 12.80 2.87 7.18
CA TYR A 52 11.34 2.82 7.13
C TYR A 52 10.90 1.37 7.00
N ILE A 53 9.84 1.01 7.69
CA ILE A 53 9.35 -0.36 7.82
C ILE A 53 7.85 -0.36 7.52
N ILE A 54 7.41 -1.31 6.71
CA ILE A 54 5.99 -1.62 6.53
C ILE A 54 5.64 -2.68 7.57
N ARG A 55 4.71 -2.38 8.46
CA ARG A 55 4.23 -3.29 9.51
C ARG A 55 2.75 -3.57 9.32
N GLY A 56 2.36 -4.84 9.48
CA GLY A 56 0.97 -5.28 9.45
C GLY A 56 0.64 -6.03 10.72
N GLU A 57 -0.33 -5.50 11.47
CA GLU A 57 -0.89 -6.15 12.66
C GLU A 57 -2.32 -6.57 12.36
N ARG A 58 -2.62 -7.86 12.56
CA ARG A 58 -3.93 -8.41 12.25
C ARG A 58 -4.98 -7.97 13.27
N LEU A 59 -6.15 -7.55 12.80
CA LEU A 59 -7.17 -6.95 13.67
C LEU A 59 -7.75 -7.91 14.72
N ARG A 60 -7.93 -9.18 14.38
CA ARG A 60 -8.66 -10.14 15.23
C ARG A 60 -7.90 -10.54 16.50
N ASP A 61 -6.58 -10.64 16.42
CA ASP A 61 -5.73 -11.25 17.45
C ASP A 61 -4.44 -10.46 17.70
N ARG A 62 -4.28 -9.29 17.04
CA ARG A 62 -3.08 -8.45 17.09
C ARG A 62 -1.81 -9.18 16.68
N ALA A 63 -1.92 -10.24 15.89
CA ALA A 63 -0.75 -10.98 15.43
C ALA A 63 0.07 -10.13 14.43
N PRO A 64 1.39 -10.02 14.59
CA PRO A 64 2.26 -9.40 13.59
C PRO A 64 2.34 -10.33 12.37
N VAL A 65 1.74 -9.91 11.27
CA VAL A 65 1.66 -10.71 10.04
C VAL A 65 2.52 -10.15 8.91
N LEU A 66 2.99 -8.91 9.02
CA LEU A 66 3.88 -8.30 8.03
C LEU A 66 4.92 -7.45 8.76
N GLU A 67 6.18 -7.64 8.42
CA GLU A 67 7.27 -6.74 8.79
C GLU A 67 8.34 -6.79 7.70
N CYS A 68 8.53 -5.69 6.98
CA CYS A 68 9.58 -5.60 5.97
C CYS A 68 10.14 -4.17 5.85
N ALA A 69 11.45 -4.07 5.65
CA ALA A 69 12.13 -2.80 5.41
C ALA A 69 11.78 -2.25 4.02
N VAL A 70 11.58 -0.93 3.93
CA VAL A 70 11.45 -0.20 2.67
C VAL A 70 12.85 0.12 2.17
N GLN A 71 13.14 -0.30 0.94
CA GLN A 71 14.44 -0.10 0.31
C GLN A 71 14.32 0.91 -0.85
N ARG A 72 15.42 1.61 -1.15
CA ARG A 72 15.53 2.40 -2.38
C ARG A 72 15.37 1.46 -3.59
N GLY A 73 14.66 1.89 -4.62
CA GLY A 73 14.40 1.06 -5.81
C GLY A 73 13.44 -0.12 -5.58
N LEU A 74 12.64 -0.11 -4.50
CA LEU A 74 11.62 -1.12 -4.26
C LEU A 74 10.67 -1.22 -5.46
N VAL A 75 10.52 -2.43 -5.99
CA VAL A 75 9.66 -2.69 -7.15
C VAL A 75 8.22 -2.92 -6.67
N TYR A 76 7.39 -1.88 -6.77
CA TYR A 76 5.97 -1.90 -6.43
C TYR A 76 5.12 -2.15 -7.67
N ASN A 77 4.25 -3.17 -7.63
CA ASN A 77 3.43 -3.59 -8.76
C ASN A 77 1.94 -3.47 -8.41
N LYS A 78 1.17 -2.90 -9.34
CA LYS A 78 -0.28 -2.74 -9.21
C LYS A 78 -0.97 -3.71 -10.17
N VAL A 79 -1.42 -4.85 -9.64
CA VAL A 79 -2.04 -5.90 -10.46
C VAL A 79 -3.49 -5.54 -10.79
N ASN A 80 -4.21 -4.99 -9.81
CA ASN A 80 -5.54 -4.43 -9.98
C ASN A 80 -5.77 -3.31 -8.95
N PRO A 81 -6.90 -2.57 -9.00
CA PRO A 81 -7.13 -1.40 -8.13
C PRO A 81 -7.08 -1.65 -6.62
N ILE A 82 -7.18 -2.91 -6.17
CA ILE A 82 -7.17 -3.28 -4.75
C ILE A 82 -6.10 -4.31 -4.42
N PHE A 83 -5.28 -4.75 -5.38
CA PHE A 83 -4.24 -5.74 -5.14
C PHE A 83 -2.91 -5.27 -5.68
N HIS A 84 -2.04 -4.89 -4.75
CA HIS A 84 -0.68 -4.45 -5.03
C HIS A 84 0.33 -5.37 -4.34
N HIS A 85 1.53 -5.48 -4.92
CA HIS A 85 2.58 -6.31 -4.36
C HIS A 85 3.98 -5.79 -4.65
N TRP A 86 4.93 -6.21 -3.82
CA TRP A 86 6.34 -5.86 -3.96
C TRP A 86 7.23 -7.03 -3.54
N ARG A 87 8.51 -6.90 -3.85
CA ARG A 87 9.55 -7.85 -3.47
C ARG A 87 10.57 -7.14 -2.59
N VAL A 88 11.00 -7.81 -1.52
CA VAL A 88 12.15 -7.43 -0.70
C VAL A 88 13.02 -8.67 -0.57
N GLU A 89 14.27 -8.60 -1.04
CA GLU A 89 15.16 -9.75 -1.14
C GLU A 89 14.47 -10.89 -1.91
N ASP A 90 14.32 -12.08 -1.33
CA ASP A 90 13.62 -13.21 -1.95
C ASP A 90 12.16 -13.35 -1.54
N ARG A 91 11.66 -12.45 -0.68
CA ARG A 91 10.28 -12.49 -0.18
C ARG A 91 9.38 -11.60 -1.01
N LYS A 92 8.19 -12.12 -1.35
CA LYS A 92 7.14 -11.39 -2.06
C LYS A 92 5.98 -11.12 -1.12
N PHE A 93 5.63 -9.85 -0.99
CA PHE A 93 4.56 -9.38 -0.13
C PHE A 93 3.48 -8.73 -0.98
N GLY A 94 2.22 -8.92 -0.60
CA GLY A 94 1.08 -8.28 -1.26
C GLY A 94 0.07 -7.77 -0.26
N LEU A 95 -0.75 -6.83 -0.70
CA LEU A 95 -1.87 -6.31 0.06
C LEU A 95 -3.12 -6.34 -0.81
N THR A 96 -4.18 -6.96 -0.29
CA THR A 96 -5.53 -6.80 -0.82
C THR A 96 -6.27 -5.75 0.01
N PHE A 97 -6.42 -4.55 -0.53
CA PHE A 97 -7.04 -3.40 0.13
C PHE A 97 -8.57 -3.53 0.18
N GLN A 98 -9.20 -2.84 1.13
CA GLN A 98 -10.66 -2.76 1.22
C GLN A 98 -11.27 -1.91 0.11
N SER A 99 -10.52 -0.93 -0.38
CA SER A 99 -10.97 0.00 -1.40
C SER A 99 -9.80 0.48 -2.27
N PRO A 100 -10.07 0.93 -3.52
CA PRO A 100 -9.04 1.60 -4.32
C PRO A 100 -8.49 2.87 -3.67
N ALA A 101 -9.30 3.58 -2.88
CA ALA A 101 -8.85 4.76 -2.13
C ALA A 101 -7.76 4.41 -1.09
N ASP A 102 -7.93 3.31 -0.36
CA ASP A 102 -6.89 2.81 0.56
C ASP A 102 -5.62 2.42 -0.20
N ALA A 103 -5.76 1.76 -1.36
CA ALA A 103 -4.65 1.33 -2.19
C ALA A 103 -3.81 2.51 -2.69
N ILE A 104 -4.48 3.58 -3.15
CA ILE A 104 -3.85 4.83 -3.59
C ILE A 104 -3.20 5.56 -2.41
N SER A 105 -3.87 5.59 -1.25
CA SER A 105 -3.34 6.24 -0.05
C SER A 105 -2.04 5.56 0.41
N PHE A 106 -2.03 4.22 0.41
CA PHE A 106 -0.83 3.43 0.73
C PHE A 106 0.30 3.66 -0.28
N GLU A 107 -0.01 3.67 -1.58
CA GLU A 107 0.96 3.94 -2.66
C GLU A 107 1.62 5.32 -2.48
N LYS A 108 0.84 6.38 -2.26
CA LYS A 108 1.35 7.75 -2.05
C LYS A 108 2.27 7.82 -0.82
N GLY A 109 1.89 7.15 0.27
CA GLY A 109 2.72 7.05 1.47
C GLY A 109 4.04 6.34 1.23
N LEU A 110 3.99 5.21 0.51
CA LEU A 110 5.18 4.43 0.17
C LEU A 110 6.12 5.23 -0.73
N GLN A 111 5.60 5.91 -1.75
CA GLN A 111 6.40 6.76 -2.64
C GLN A 111 7.07 7.91 -1.87
N THR A 112 6.32 8.59 -1.00
CA THR A 112 6.87 9.66 -0.14
C THR A 112 8.05 9.16 0.71
N VAL A 113 7.93 7.95 1.24
CA VAL A 113 8.99 7.32 2.03
C VAL A 113 10.20 6.93 1.17
N ILE A 114 9.99 6.40 -0.03
CA ILE A 114 11.07 6.09 -0.98
C ILE A 114 11.81 7.37 -1.38
N ASP A 115 11.09 8.44 -1.70
CA ASP A 115 11.70 9.74 -2.05
C ASP A 115 12.51 10.31 -0.87
N LYS A 116 12.01 10.18 0.36
CA LYS A 116 12.76 10.56 1.58
C LYS A 116 14.01 9.71 1.76
N LEU A 117 13.94 8.41 1.44
CA LEU A 117 15.10 7.54 1.46
C LEU A 117 16.12 7.98 0.42
N ASP A 118 15.71 8.36 -0.78
CA ASP A 118 16.59 8.79 -1.87
C ASP A 118 17.29 10.13 -1.57
N ARG A 119 16.55 11.10 -1.00
CA ARG A 119 17.08 12.41 -0.57
C ARG A 119 18.01 12.30 0.65
N GLY A 120 17.97 11.20 1.39
CA GLY A 120 18.72 10.95 2.63
C GLY A 120 20.24 10.67 2.47
N SER A 121 20.91 11.28 1.48
CA SER A 121 22.37 11.47 1.49
C SER A 121 22.79 12.93 1.67
N ASP A 122 21.90 13.91 1.51
CA ASP A 122 22.24 15.32 1.65
C ASP A 122 21.37 15.97 2.73
N SER A 123 22.01 16.32 3.84
CA SER A 123 21.46 17.29 4.79
C SER A 123 21.27 18.63 4.08
N PRO A 124 20.10 19.28 4.17
CA PRO A 124 20.03 20.72 4.08
C PRO A 124 20.05 21.27 5.50
N SER A 125 21.12 22.00 5.79
CA SER A 125 21.20 22.99 6.84
C SER A 125 19.97 23.90 6.85
N SER A 126 19.57 24.31 8.05
CA SER A 126 18.57 25.33 8.35
C SER A 126 18.69 26.54 7.41
N SER A 127 17.60 26.84 6.70
CA SER A 127 17.27 28.18 6.25
C SER A 127 15.76 28.37 6.32
N THR A 128 15.40 29.55 6.81
CA THR A 128 14.10 30.11 7.18
C THR A 128 12.98 29.99 6.12
N PRO A 129 11.70 29.99 6.52
CA PRO A 129 10.58 30.09 5.59
C PRO A 129 10.38 31.54 5.15
N GLU A 130 10.41 31.80 3.84
CA GLU A 130 9.72 32.95 3.24
C GLU A 130 8.44 32.46 2.56
N GLU A 131 7.36 33.15 2.88
CA GLU A 131 6.00 33.03 2.34
C GLU A 131 5.97 33.26 0.82
N ALA A 132 5.19 32.46 0.11
CA ALA A 132 4.68 32.81 -1.21
C ALA A 132 3.36 32.06 -1.48
N ASP A 133 2.26 32.80 -1.37
CA ASP A 133 0.94 32.46 -1.91
C ASP A 133 1.03 32.10 -3.40
N THR A 134 0.34 31.04 -3.82
CA THR A 134 -0.16 30.90 -5.19
C THR A 134 -1.37 29.96 -5.22
N GLU A 135 -2.52 30.60 -5.39
CA GLU A 135 -3.66 30.30 -6.27
C GLU A 135 -4.10 28.84 -6.48
N ASP A 136 -5.33 28.63 -6.04
CA ASP A 136 -6.31 27.59 -6.35
C ASP A 136 -6.50 27.39 -7.86
N ASP A 137 -6.02 26.25 -8.39
CA ASP A 137 -6.40 25.75 -9.71
C ASP A 137 -7.22 24.46 -9.54
N GLY A 138 -8.54 24.65 -9.54
CA GLY A 138 -9.53 23.59 -9.56
C GLY A 138 -9.34 22.64 -10.74
N GLN A 139 -8.84 21.44 -10.45
CA GLN A 139 -8.71 20.39 -11.44
C GLN A 139 -10.09 19.85 -11.81
N ALA A 140 -10.64 20.35 -12.92
CA ALA A 140 -11.85 19.83 -13.54
C ALA A 140 -11.61 18.38 -13.97
N VAL A 141 -11.97 17.44 -13.07
CA VAL A 141 -12.13 16.03 -13.42
C VAL A 141 -13.11 15.94 -14.56
N SER A 142 -12.63 15.57 -15.76
CA SER A 142 -13.52 15.45 -16.91
C SER A 142 -14.63 14.47 -16.57
N ILE A 143 -15.87 14.86 -16.86
CA ILE A 143 -17.05 14.02 -16.63
C ILE A 143 -16.87 12.66 -17.32
N SER A 144 -16.10 12.60 -18.41
CA SER A 144 -15.71 11.34 -19.08
C SER A 144 -14.82 10.43 -18.22
N ALA A 145 -13.85 10.97 -17.48
CA ALA A 145 -12.99 10.15 -16.61
C ALA A 145 -13.77 9.62 -15.40
N VAL A 146 -14.62 10.45 -14.79
CA VAL A 146 -15.49 10.02 -13.67
C VAL A 146 -16.50 8.97 -14.15
N PHE A 147 -17.09 9.16 -15.33
CA PHE A 147 -18.00 8.20 -15.93
C PHE A 147 -17.31 6.85 -16.22
N LEU A 148 -16.10 6.87 -16.77
CA LEU A 148 -15.34 5.64 -17.04
C LEU A 148 -14.95 4.91 -15.75
N VAL A 149 -14.61 5.64 -14.69
CA VAL A 149 -14.36 5.03 -13.38
C VAL A 149 -15.64 4.40 -12.83
N ILE A 150 -16.78 5.09 -12.88
CA ILE A 150 -18.06 4.55 -12.42
C ILE A 150 -18.46 3.31 -13.24
N VAL A 151 -18.33 3.35 -14.57
CA VAL A 151 -18.63 2.20 -15.44
C VAL A 151 -17.68 1.03 -15.15
N ALA A 152 -16.39 1.28 -14.94
CA ALA A 152 -15.43 0.24 -14.57
C ALA A 152 -15.74 -0.35 -13.18
N PHE A 153 -16.14 0.49 -12.22
CA PHE A 153 -16.58 0.04 -10.89
C PHE A 153 -17.87 -0.79 -10.95
N LEU A 154 -18.86 -0.37 -11.75
CA LEU A 154 -20.11 -1.10 -11.92
C LEU A 154 -19.90 -2.41 -12.69
N TYR A 155 -19.07 -2.40 -13.74
CA TYR A 155 -18.69 -3.62 -14.46
C TYR A 155 -17.95 -4.59 -13.55
N TYR A 156 -17.00 -4.10 -12.75
CA TYR A 156 -16.28 -4.91 -11.77
C TYR A 156 -17.21 -5.46 -10.68
N TYR A 157 -18.10 -4.63 -10.12
CA TYR A 157 -19.11 -5.08 -9.15
C TYR A 157 -20.04 -6.12 -9.76
N HIS A 158 -20.55 -5.89 -10.97
CA HIS A 158 -21.45 -6.83 -11.63
C HIS A 158 -20.75 -8.14 -12.01
N TYR A 159 -19.48 -8.09 -12.46
CA TYR A 159 -18.72 -9.28 -12.82
C TYR A 159 -18.24 -10.08 -11.59
N PHE A 160 -17.82 -9.39 -10.52
CA PHE A 160 -17.20 -10.02 -9.36
C PHE A 160 -18.21 -10.42 -8.28
N PHE A 161 -19.29 -9.64 -8.06
CA PHE A 161 -20.34 -9.99 -7.09
C PHE A 161 -21.18 -11.18 -7.58
N PHE A 162 -21.50 -11.26 -8.87
CA PHE A 162 -22.32 -12.35 -9.41
C PHE A 162 -21.59 -13.70 -9.40
N LYS A 163 -20.24 -13.69 -9.51
CA LYS A 163 -19.41 -14.91 -9.47
C LYS A 163 -19.26 -15.52 -8.07
N MET A 164 -19.58 -14.77 -7.00
CA MET A 164 -19.53 -15.27 -5.62
C MET A 164 -20.89 -15.78 -5.09
N LEU A 165 -22.00 -15.47 -5.76
CA LEU A 165 -23.36 -15.87 -5.33
C LEU A 165 -23.93 -17.07 -6.08
N VAL A 166 -23.26 -17.58 -7.12
CA VAL A 166 -23.66 -18.81 -7.82
C VAL A 166 -22.47 -19.77 -7.94
N PRO A 167 -22.25 -20.67 -6.97
CA PRO A 167 -21.39 -21.82 -7.22
C PRO A 167 -22.15 -22.80 -8.11
N GLY A 168 -21.80 -22.89 -9.40
CA GLY A 168 -22.21 -24.05 -10.22
C GLY A 168 -22.69 -23.84 -11.67
N CYS A 169 -22.61 -22.67 -12.28
CA CYS A 169 -22.93 -22.56 -13.72
C CYS A 169 -21.68 -22.72 -14.59
N GLN A 170 -21.51 -23.92 -15.14
CA GLN A 170 -20.63 -24.17 -16.30
C GLN A 170 -21.12 -23.31 -17.48
N PRO A 171 -20.23 -22.70 -18.29
CA PRO A 171 -20.65 -22.10 -19.54
C PRO A 171 -21.14 -23.20 -20.48
N PHE A 172 -22.39 -23.12 -20.94
CA PHE A 172 -22.82 -23.84 -22.13
C PHE A 172 -22.05 -23.27 -23.34
N THR A 173 -21.52 -24.18 -24.14
CA THR A 173 -20.94 -23.95 -25.48
C THR A 173 -21.86 -23.14 -26.38
#